data_AF-A0A9W9N9D4-F1
#
_entry.id   AF-A0A9W9N9D4-F1
#
_cell.length_a   1.000
_cell.length_b   1.000
_cell.length_c   1.000
_cell.angle_alpha   90.00
_cell.angle_beta   90.00
_cell.angle_gamma   90.00
#
_symmetry.space_group_name_H-M   'P 1'
#
loop_
_entity.id
_entity.type
_entity.pdbx_description
1 polymer ?
#
loop_
_entity_poly.entity_id
_entity_poly.type
_entity_poly.pdbx_seq_one_letter_code
_entity_poly.pdbx_strand_id
1 'polypeptide(L)'
;MLGFLSSKNYDPSTSHRDSVGSKTDLKMPPAACEETITPEKKLEIKIFSLYRLVWNGIYRVNDRHGPTHLNRLAELFVGAGMSSFVNKPEQIPDEHTVNGGRRWNPADIRVLQPLRAALTNPGPRGLRLFDGMSVASLEAVVEVLEAYAKEIASVNALYQLLRGLQVGFRMPTEDDEKAVLEQFIPTAHEFARRILHLDARLCVLVSDLEDEFWNAYGPVTGRDGWLVHDVVFPPIQDQGRSKKVISFKAMK
;
A
#
# COMPACT_ATOMS: atom_id res chain seq x y z
N MET A 1 52.00 -17.74 29.55
CA MET A 1 53.41 -17.29 29.45
C MET A 1 53.38 -15.97 28.71
N LEU A 2 53.56 -14.86 29.44
CA LEU A 2 54.80 -14.07 29.48
C LEU A 2 55.09 -13.52 28.07
N GLY A 3 54.77 -12.26 27.77
CA GLY A 3 55.46 -11.08 28.30
C GLY A 3 56.70 -10.83 27.42
N PHE A 4 57.05 -9.62 26.98
CA PHE A 4 57.41 -8.45 27.78
C PHE A 4 57.82 -7.33 26.78
N LEU A 5 57.50 -6.08 27.12
CA LEU A 5 58.29 -4.82 27.09
C LEU A 5 59.29 -4.57 25.93
N SER A 6 59.57 -3.35 25.46
CA SER A 6 59.93 -2.11 26.18
C SER A 6 60.28 -1.07 25.09
N SER A 7 59.66 0.10 25.00
CA SER A 7 59.98 1.36 25.71
C SER A 7 61.46 1.73 25.83
N LYS A 8 61.86 2.85 25.17
CA LYS A 8 62.85 3.88 25.59
C LYS A 8 62.43 5.22 24.92
N ASN A 9 61.92 6.20 25.67
CA ASN A 9 62.60 7.31 26.39
C ASN A 9 63.02 8.47 25.46
N TYR A 10 62.37 9.65 25.51
CA TYR A 10 62.62 10.84 26.37
C TYR A 10 63.89 11.62 25.93
N ASP A 11 63.76 12.72 25.14
CA ASP A 11 63.74 14.18 25.47
C ASP A 11 65.17 14.76 25.68
N PRO A 12 65.55 16.06 25.48
CA PRO A 12 64.73 17.28 25.56
C PRO A 12 65.07 18.50 24.66
N SER A 13 64.13 19.45 24.63
CA SER A 13 64.26 20.93 24.59
C SER A 13 65.26 21.65 23.65
N THR A 14 64.75 22.54 22.80
CA THR A 14 65.34 23.89 22.61
C THR A 14 64.30 24.89 22.07
N SER A 15 64.16 26.02 22.77
CA SER A 15 63.32 27.16 22.42
C SER A 15 64.04 28.16 21.51
N HIS A 16 63.32 28.81 20.59
CA HIS A 16 63.45 30.24 20.22
C HIS A 16 62.32 30.57 19.22
N ARG A 17 61.27 31.29 19.64
CA ARG A 17 61.03 32.75 19.53
C ARG A 17 60.84 33.27 18.09
N ASP A 18 59.78 34.08 17.97
CA ASP A 18 59.42 35.07 16.94
C ASP A 18 58.34 34.57 15.95
N SER A 19 57.07 34.95 16.12
CA SER A 19 56.41 36.27 15.95
C SER A 19 55.86 36.47 14.53
N VAL A 20 54.65 37.03 14.49
CA VAL A 20 53.96 37.68 13.38
C VAL A 20 53.13 36.79 12.43
N GLY A 21 51.82 36.82 12.70
CA GLY A 21 50.85 37.25 11.69
C GLY A 21 50.20 36.18 10.83
N SER A 22 49.00 35.75 11.22
CA SER A 22 47.91 35.58 10.27
C SER A 22 46.56 35.53 10.97
N LYS A 23 45.79 36.60 10.79
CA LYS A 23 44.33 36.60 10.89
C LYS A 23 43.82 35.63 9.83
N THR A 24 43.30 34.48 10.26
CA THR A 24 42.36 33.73 9.46
C THR A 24 41.12 33.53 10.31
N ASP A 25 40.11 34.32 9.96
CA ASP A 25 38.72 34.11 10.33
C ASP A 25 38.36 32.65 10.07
N LEU A 26 38.34 31.85 11.15
CA LEU A 26 37.71 30.54 11.16
C LEU A 26 36.21 30.77 11.10
N LYS A 27 35.74 30.97 9.87
CA LYS A 27 34.34 30.88 9.47
C LYS A 27 33.84 29.52 9.97
N MET A 28 32.96 29.53 10.97
CA MET A 28 32.15 28.36 11.31
C MET A 28 31.53 27.82 10.01
N PRO A 29 31.56 26.49 9.78
CA PRO A 29 30.82 25.92 8.67
C PRO A 29 29.33 26.25 8.87
N PRO A 30 28.58 26.55 7.78
CA PRO A 30 27.16 26.81 7.91
C PRO A 30 26.54 25.56 8.53
N ALA A 31 25.83 25.78 9.65
CA ALA A 31 24.98 24.77 10.25
C ALA A 31 24.20 24.09 9.12
N ALA A 32 24.32 22.77 9.02
CA ALA A 32 23.47 21.99 8.15
C ALA A 32 22.03 22.45 8.41
N CYS A 33 21.38 23.03 7.41
CA CYS A 33 19.96 23.29 7.48
C CYS A 33 19.30 21.92 7.65
N GLU A 34 18.95 21.59 8.90
CA GLU A 34 17.93 20.59 9.17
C GLU A 34 16.70 21.08 8.41
N GLU A 35 16.39 20.43 7.27
CA GLU A 35 15.18 20.74 6.51
C GLU A 35 14.00 20.57 7.46
N THR A 36 13.41 21.69 7.89
CA THR A 36 12.23 21.68 8.74
C THR A 36 11.10 21.05 7.95
N ILE A 37 10.74 19.81 8.30
CA ILE A 37 9.67 19.08 7.64
C ILE A 37 8.36 19.85 7.84
N THR A 38 7.81 20.38 6.75
CA THR A 38 6.57 21.15 6.74
C THR A 38 5.38 20.25 7.15
N PRO A 39 4.27 20.81 7.67
CA PRO A 39 3.10 20.00 8.03
C PRO A 39 2.54 19.18 6.85
N GLU A 40 2.54 19.74 5.64
CA GLU A 40 2.15 19.06 4.41
C GLU A 40 3.03 17.84 4.18
N LYS A 41 4.35 18.00 4.34
CA LYS A 41 5.29 16.90 4.12
C LYS A 41 5.11 15.77 5.15
N LYS A 42 4.77 16.11 6.39
CA LYS A 42 4.42 15.10 7.41
C LYS A 42 3.16 14.32 7.02
N LEU A 43 2.15 15.01 6.51
CA LEU A 43 0.91 14.38 6.04
C LEU A 43 1.16 13.49 4.82
N GLU A 44 1.96 13.92 3.84
CA GLU A 44 2.34 13.07 2.71
C GLU A 44 3.03 11.77 3.15
N ILE A 45 3.98 11.84 4.07
CA ILE A 45 4.67 10.66 4.62
C ILE A 45 3.65 9.72 5.30
N LYS A 46 2.70 10.29 6.05
CA LYS A 46 1.62 9.54 6.69
C LYS A 46 0.71 8.88 5.66
N ILE A 47 0.31 9.60 4.60
CA ILE A 47 -0.47 9.07 3.47
C ILE A 47 0.26 7.88 2.84
N PHE A 48 1.54 8.01 2.51
CA PHE A 48 2.31 6.92 1.90
C PHE A 48 2.41 5.68 2.81
N SER A 49 2.57 5.90 4.11
CA SER A 49 2.63 4.83 5.11
C SER A 49 1.28 4.11 5.25
N LEU A 50 0.20 4.87 5.40
CA LEU A 50 -1.17 4.33 5.48
C LEU A 50 -1.56 3.63 4.18
N TYR A 51 -1.22 4.21 3.03
CA TYR A 51 -1.46 3.61 1.73
C TYR A 51 -0.85 2.22 1.63
N ARG A 52 0.42 2.09 1.98
CA ARG A 52 1.13 0.80 1.97
C ARG A 52 0.46 -0.21 2.90
N LEU A 53 0.08 0.23 4.10
CA LEU A 53 -0.61 -0.60 5.09
C LEU A 53 -1.96 -1.10 4.55
N VAL A 54 -2.80 -0.20 4.02
CA VAL A 54 -4.11 -0.51 3.44
C VAL A 54 -3.97 -1.45 2.26
N TRP A 55 -3.04 -1.15 1.34
CA TRP A 55 -2.82 -1.95 0.14
C TRP A 55 -2.48 -3.41 0.47
N ASN A 56 -1.54 -3.61 1.39
CA ASN A 56 -1.09 -4.92 1.83
C ASN A 56 -1.99 -5.57 2.89
N GLY A 57 -2.89 -4.81 3.51
CA GLY A 57 -3.80 -5.34 4.53
C GLY A 57 -5.16 -5.77 3.96
N ILE A 58 -5.57 -5.19 2.82
CA ILE A 58 -6.90 -5.42 2.24
C ILE A 58 -6.84 -6.12 0.89
N TYR A 59 -5.86 -5.78 0.04
CA TYR A 59 -5.87 -6.23 -1.35
C TYR A 59 -4.79 -7.28 -1.66
N ARG A 60 -3.64 -7.26 -0.98
CA ARG A 60 -2.49 -8.14 -1.27
C ARG A 60 -2.04 -8.97 -0.07
N VAL A 61 -1.78 -10.25 -0.28
CA VAL A 61 -1.24 -11.14 0.76
C VAL A 61 0.28 -10.98 0.90
N ASN A 62 1.00 -10.86 -0.22
CA ASN A 62 2.43 -10.54 -0.23
C ASN A 62 2.63 -9.12 -0.78
N ASP A 63 3.83 -8.78 -1.24
CA ASP A 63 4.06 -7.54 -1.98
C ASP A 63 3.11 -7.38 -3.20
N ARG A 64 3.25 -6.28 -3.94
CA ARG A 64 2.38 -5.98 -5.09
C ARG A 64 2.33 -7.07 -6.19
N HIS A 65 3.29 -7.99 -6.23
CA HIS A 65 3.36 -9.09 -7.19
C HIS A 65 2.78 -10.40 -6.62
N GLY A 66 2.42 -10.41 -5.33
CA GLY A 66 1.82 -11.52 -4.63
C GLY A 66 0.36 -11.82 -4.97
N PRO A 67 -0.14 -12.97 -4.49
CA PRO A 67 -1.56 -13.32 -4.58
C PRO A 67 -2.42 -12.27 -3.84
N THR A 68 -3.63 -12.07 -4.33
CA THR A 68 -4.60 -11.16 -3.73
C THR A 68 -5.33 -11.84 -2.57
N HIS A 69 -5.82 -11.03 -1.62
CA HIS A 69 -6.67 -11.55 -0.55
C HIS A 69 -7.93 -12.24 -1.09
N LEU A 70 -8.51 -11.68 -2.17
CA LEU A 70 -9.63 -12.28 -2.89
C LEU A 70 -9.37 -13.72 -3.30
N ASN A 71 -8.26 -13.98 -3.99
CA ASN A 71 -7.94 -15.34 -4.47
C ASN A 71 -7.79 -16.31 -3.30
N ARG A 72 -7.09 -15.88 -2.23
CA ARG A 72 -6.84 -16.72 -1.07
C ARG A 72 -8.10 -16.98 -0.24
N LEU A 73 -9.00 -16.00 -0.14
CA LEU A 73 -10.32 -16.18 0.48
C LEU A 73 -11.19 -17.11 -0.35
N ALA A 74 -11.14 -17.02 -1.68
CA ALA A 74 -11.89 -17.91 -2.57
C ALA A 74 -11.39 -19.36 -2.52
N GLU A 75 -10.07 -19.58 -2.42
CA GLU A 75 -9.50 -20.91 -2.16
C GLU A 75 -10.02 -21.50 -0.85
N LEU A 76 -10.00 -20.71 0.23
CA LEU A 76 -10.51 -21.14 1.53
C LEU A 76 -12.02 -21.37 1.52
N PHE A 77 -12.77 -20.56 0.78
CA PHE A 77 -14.22 -20.73 0.59
C PHE A 77 -14.53 -22.11 -0.02
N VAL A 78 -13.78 -22.51 -1.05
CA VAL A 78 -13.91 -23.84 -1.64
C VAL A 78 -13.48 -24.94 -0.67
N GLY A 79 -12.37 -24.75 0.05
CA GLY A 79 -11.91 -25.68 1.10
C GLY A 79 -12.83 -25.78 2.33
N ALA A 80 -13.73 -24.82 2.52
CA ALA A 80 -14.73 -24.81 3.59
C ALA A 80 -16.00 -25.60 3.24
N GLY A 81 -16.01 -26.32 2.11
CA GLY A 81 -17.12 -27.17 1.72
C GLY A 81 -17.81 -26.75 0.42
N MET A 82 -17.42 -25.62 -0.17
CA MET A 82 -18.13 -25.05 -1.33
C MET A 82 -17.63 -25.60 -2.67
N SER A 83 -16.97 -26.75 -2.69
CA SER A 83 -16.49 -27.37 -3.94
C SER A 83 -17.62 -27.80 -4.87
N SER A 84 -18.84 -28.04 -4.36
CA SER A 84 -19.99 -28.35 -5.20
C SER A 84 -20.38 -27.18 -6.12
N PHE A 85 -20.07 -25.94 -5.72
CA PHE A 85 -20.34 -24.73 -6.51
C PHE A 85 -19.45 -24.64 -7.76
N VAL A 86 -18.38 -25.41 -7.84
CA VAL A 86 -17.51 -25.51 -9.03
C VAL A 86 -18.24 -26.14 -10.21
N ASN A 87 -19.14 -27.08 -9.94
CA ASN A 87 -19.85 -27.85 -10.96
C ASN A 87 -21.28 -27.34 -11.19
N LYS A 88 -21.71 -26.28 -10.50
CA LYS A 88 -23.04 -25.66 -10.63
C LYS A 88 -23.01 -24.59 -11.72
N PRO A 89 -23.59 -24.82 -12.90
CA PRO A 89 -23.52 -23.87 -14.02
C PRO A 89 -24.17 -22.52 -13.67
N GLU A 90 -25.17 -22.50 -12.79
CA GLU A 90 -25.77 -21.24 -12.31
C GLU A 90 -24.80 -20.39 -11.48
N GLN A 91 -23.70 -20.95 -10.96
CA GLN A 91 -22.68 -20.24 -10.18
C GLN A 91 -21.47 -19.80 -11.01
N ILE A 92 -21.44 -20.12 -12.31
CA ILE A 92 -20.38 -19.69 -13.24
C ILE A 92 -20.87 -18.45 -14.01
N PRO A 93 -20.06 -17.38 -14.12
CA PRO A 93 -20.39 -16.23 -14.98
C PRO A 93 -20.23 -16.62 -16.45
N ASP A 94 -21.35 -16.75 -17.17
CA ASP A 94 -21.50 -17.05 -18.61
C ASP A 94 -20.75 -18.28 -19.18
N GLU A 95 -21.51 -19.16 -19.83
CA GLU A 95 -21.06 -20.40 -20.50
C GLU A 95 -19.97 -20.16 -21.57
N HIS A 96 -19.88 -18.94 -22.11
CA HIS A 96 -18.85 -18.55 -23.09
C HIS A 96 -17.42 -18.46 -22.54
N THR A 97 -17.21 -18.52 -21.21
CA THR A 97 -15.86 -18.55 -20.63
C THR A 97 -15.21 -19.93 -20.58
N VAL A 98 -15.97 -21.02 -20.73
CA VAL A 98 -15.46 -22.41 -20.59
C VAL A 98 -14.76 -22.89 -21.87
N ASN A 99 -15.18 -22.42 -23.05
CA ASN A 99 -14.60 -22.85 -24.34
C ASN A 99 -13.24 -22.21 -24.68
N GLY A 100 -12.71 -21.31 -23.84
CA GLY A 100 -11.52 -20.51 -24.16
C GLY A 100 -10.22 -20.91 -23.44
N GLY A 101 -10.14 -22.09 -22.82
CA GLY A 101 -8.93 -22.52 -22.10
C GLY A 101 -8.58 -21.68 -20.86
N ARG A 102 -9.52 -20.90 -20.32
CA ARG A 102 -9.31 -20.18 -19.06
C ARG A 102 -9.23 -21.18 -17.92
N ARG A 103 -8.15 -21.10 -17.14
CA ARG A 103 -7.99 -21.84 -15.89
C ARG A 103 -9.09 -21.41 -14.93
N TRP A 104 -9.84 -22.37 -14.37
CA TRP A 104 -10.86 -22.12 -13.37
C TRP A 104 -10.28 -21.27 -12.21
N ASN A 105 -10.99 -20.22 -11.83
CA ASN A 105 -10.63 -19.33 -10.73
C ASN A 105 -11.77 -19.33 -9.69
N PRO A 106 -11.52 -19.80 -8.45
CA PRO A 106 -12.55 -19.83 -7.41
C PRO A 106 -13.14 -18.45 -7.08
N ALA A 107 -12.42 -17.36 -7.36
CA ALA A 107 -12.94 -16.00 -7.17
C ALA A 107 -14.04 -15.60 -8.18
N ASP A 108 -14.32 -16.44 -9.18
CA ASP A 108 -15.39 -16.19 -10.17
C ASP A 108 -16.76 -16.72 -9.71
N ILE A 109 -16.83 -17.49 -8.62
CA ILE A 109 -18.09 -18.04 -8.08
C ILE A 109 -19.09 -16.90 -7.80
N ARG A 110 -20.32 -17.00 -8.32
CA ARG A 110 -21.31 -15.91 -8.27
C ARG A 110 -21.61 -15.39 -6.87
N VAL A 111 -21.70 -16.25 -5.86
CA VAL A 111 -21.97 -15.81 -4.48
C VAL A 111 -20.87 -14.92 -3.89
N LEU A 112 -19.65 -14.97 -4.45
CA LEU A 112 -18.50 -14.13 -4.07
C LEU A 112 -18.43 -12.82 -4.87
N GLN A 113 -19.36 -12.54 -5.80
CA GLN A 113 -19.29 -11.37 -6.67
C GLN A 113 -19.19 -10.03 -5.92
N PRO A 114 -19.92 -9.78 -4.81
CA PRO A 114 -19.73 -8.54 -4.05
C PRO A 114 -18.30 -8.40 -3.51
N LEU A 115 -17.74 -9.49 -2.97
CA LEU A 115 -16.36 -9.51 -2.47
C LEU A 115 -15.35 -9.31 -3.60
N ARG A 116 -15.59 -9.93 -4.76
CA ARG A 116 -14.79 -9.73 -5.97
C ARG A 116 -14.81 -8.27 -6.40
N ALA A 117 -15.99 -7.65 -6.47
CA ALA A 117 -16.14 -6.27 -6.87
C ALA A 117 -15.32 -5.34 -5.96
N ALA A 118 -15.41 -5.54 -4.65
CA ALA A 118 -14.68 -4.76 -3.65
C ALA A 118 -13.15 -4.93 -3.73
N LEU A 119 -12.64 -6.12 -4.10
CA LEU A 119 -11.21 -6.43 -4.00
C LEU A 119 -10.45 -6.44 -5.34
N THR A 120 -11.15 -6.41 -6.49
CA THR A 120 -10.50 -6.50 -7.82
C THR A 120 -10.11 -5.14 -8.38
N ASN A 121 -10.92 -4.10 -8.11
CA ASN A 121 -10.68 -2.73 -8.57
C ASN A 121 -10.53 -1.80 -7.36
N PRO A 122 -9.37 -1.80 -6.68
CA PRO A 122 -9.20 -1.06 -5.43
C PRO A 122 -9.30 0.44 -5.69
N GLY A 123 -10.19 1.14 -5.00
CA GLY A 123 -10.27 2.61 -5.01
C GLY A 123 -8.91 3.26 -4.73
N PRO A 124 -8.14 2.81 -3.71
CA PRO A 124 -6.80 3.35 -3.45
C PRO A 124 -5.86 3.29 -4.65
N ARG A 125 -6.06 2.40 -5.62
CA ARG A 125 -5.21 2.38 -6.83
C ARG A 125 -5.31 3.68 -7.63
N GLY A 126 -6.46 4.35 -7.58
CA GLY A 126 -6.72 5.63 -8.25
C GLY A 126 -6.34 6.86 -7.44
N LEU A 127 -5.83 6.72 -6.20
CA LEU A 127 -5.45 7.87 -5.38
C LEU A 127 -4.32 8.66 -6.04
N ARG A 128 -4.64 9.90 -6.41
CA ARG A 128 -3.74 10.87 -7.00
C ARG A 128 -3.57 12.06 -6.07
N LEU A 129 -2.34 12.53 -5.93
CA LEU A 129 -2.02 13.77 -5.22
C LEU A 129 -1.43 14.79 -6.19
N PHE A 130 -1.52 16.06 -5.82
CA PHE A 130 -1.07 17.19 -6.63
C PHE A 130 -0.10 18.07 -5.85
N ASP A 131 0.74 18.83 -6.56
CA ASP A 131 1.69 19.74 -5.94
C ASP A 131 0.96 20.91 -5.28
N GLY A 132 1.36 21.22 -4.04
CA GLY A 132 0.81 22.36 -3.30
C GLY A 132 -0.63 22.16 -2.81
N MET A 133 -1.03 20.92 -2.53
CA MET A 133 -2.30 20.63 -1.86
C MET A 133 -2.36 21.24 -0.46
N SER A 134 -3.53 21.73 -0.08
CA SER A 134 -3.78 22.25 1.25
C SER A 134 -3.65 21.16 2.32
N VAL A 135 -3.30 21.59 3.54
CA VAL A 135 -3.26 20.73 4.73
C VAL A 135 -4.59 20.02 4.94
N ALA A 136 -5.72 20.72 4.79
CA ALA A 136 -7.06 20.16 4.98
C ALA A 136 -7.35 18.99 4.02
N SER A 137 -6.96 19.14 2.76
CA SER A 137 -7.12 18.10 1.74
C SER A 137 -6.25 16.88 2.00
N LEU A 138 -5.00 17.09 2.43
CA LEU A 138 -4.12 15.99 2.84
C LEU A 138 -4.66 15.27 4.10
N GLU A 139 -5.24 16.01 5.05
CA GLU A 139 -5.91 15.45 6.24
C GLU A 139 -7.14 14.60 5.85
N ALA A 140 -7.95 15.06 4.90
CA ALA A 140 -9.09 14.29 4.38
C ALA A 140 -8.65 12.96 3.74
N VAL A 141 -7.54 12.96 2.98
CA VAL A 141 -6.96 11.72 2.44
C VAL A 141 -6.50 10.78 3.56
N VAL A 142 -5.86 11.32 4.60
CA VAL A 142 -5.46 10.55 5.77
C VAL A 142 -6.68 9.92 6.45
N GLU A 143 -7.76 10.67 6.66
CA GLU A 143 -8.98 10.17 7.31
C GLU A 143 -9.60 8.99 6.54
N VAL A 144 -9.72 9.10 5.21
CA VAL A 144 -10.24 8.01 4.37
C VAL A 144 -9.33 6.79 4.45
N LEU A 145 -8.01 6.96 4.38
CA LEU A 145 -7.06 5.85 4.50
C LEU A 145 -7.06 5.20 5.89
N GLU A 146 -7.27 5.97 6.96
CA GLU A 146 -7.46 5.43 8.32
C GLU A 146 -8.77 4.63 8.42
N ALA A 147 -9.83 5.05 7.73
CA ALA A 147 -11.07 4.28 7.65
C ALA A 147 -10.86 2.93 6.93
N TYR A 148 -10.10 2.90 5.83
CA TYR A 148 -9.66 1.64 5.22
C TYR A 148 -8.86 0.79 6.19
N ALA A 149 -7.89 1.39 6.90
CA ALA A 149 -7.00 0.63 7.80
C ALA A 149 -7.78 -0.13 8.88
N LYS A 150 -8.93 0.39 9.33
CA LYS A 150 -9.83 -0.30 10.27
C LYS A 150 -10.42 -1.59 9.68
N GLU A 151 -10.63 -1.65 8.37
CA GLU A 151 -11.19 -2.82 7.67
C GLU A 151 -10.17 -3.96 7.47
N ILE A 152 -8.89 -3.75 7.78
CA ILE A 152 -7.88 -4.83 7.79
C ILE A 152 -8.26 -5.92 8.80
N ALA A 153 -8.84 -5.53 9.94
CA ALA A 153 -9.35 -6.48 10.92
C ALA A 153 -10.49 -7.35 10.36
N SER A 154 -11.36 -6.77 9.52
CA SER A 154 -12.44 -7.48 8.84
C SER A 154 -11.91 -8.55 7.89
N VAL A 155 -10.85 -8.27 7.13
CA VAL A 155 -10.19 -9.27 6.26
C VAL A 155 -9.66 -10.45 7.09
N ASN A 156 -9.03 -10.17 8.23
CA ASN A 156 -8.55 -11.20 9.13
C ASN A 156 -9.70 -12.04 9.73
N ALA A 157 -10.82 -11.41 10.07
CA ALA A 157 -12.01 -12.12 10.54
C ALA A 157 -12.57 -13.07 9.47
N LEU A 158 -12.63 -12.64 8.20
CA LEU A 158 -13.03 -13.51 7.08
C LEU A 158 -12.10 -14.74 6.95
N TYR A 159 -10.78 -14.54 7.10
CA TYR A 159 -9.84 -15.66 7.13
C TYR A 159 -10.07 -16.61 8.29
N GLN A 160 -10.25 -16.08 9.50
CA GLN A 160 -10.47 -16.88 10.69
C GLN A 160 -11.75 -17.71 10.56
N LEU A 161 -12.83 -17.10 10.07
CA LEU A 161 -14.11 -17.76 9.87
C LEU A 161 -13.99 -18.92 8.87
N LEU A 162 -13.44 -18.67 7.67
CA LEU A 162 -13.27 -19.74 6.68
C LEU A 162 -12.31 -20.83 7.14
N ARG A 163 -11.27 -20.49 7.91
CA ARG A 163 -10.37 -21.49 8.52
C ARG A 163 -11.09 -22.37 9.54
N GLY A 164 -11.98 -21.78 10.34
CA GLY A 164 -12.82 -22.51 11.29
C GLY A 164 -13.82 -23.45 10.62
N LEU A 165 -14.24 -23.13 9.39
CA LEU A 165 -15.17 -23.93 8.60
C LEU A 165 -14.49 -24.93 7.64
N GLN A 166 -13.16 -25.09 7.68
CA GLN A 166 -12.49 -26.03 6.77
C GLN A 166 -12.95 -27.47 7.00
N VAL A 167 -13.31 -28.16 5.92
CA VAL A 167 -13.77 -29.56 5.99
C VAL A 167 -12.61 -30.57 5.96
N GLY A 168 -11.39 -30.13 5.65
CA GLY A 168 -10.21 -31.00 5.55
C GLY A 168 -10.23 -31.86 4.29
N PHE A 169 -9.98 -33.16 4.42
CA PHE A 169 -9.90 -34.10 3.29
C PHE A 169 -11.18 -34.91 3.03
N ARG A 170 -12.23 -34.74 3.85
CA ARG A 170 -13.51 -35.42 3.61
C ARG A 170 -14.32 -34.69 2.54
N MET A 171 -15.31 -35.39 1.98
CA MET A 171 -16.30 -34.74 1.13
C MET A 171 -17.16 -33.76 1.97
N PRO A 172 -17.47 -32.58 1.42
CA PRO A 172 -18.40 -31.65 2.04
C PRO A 172 -19.80 -32.26 2.18
N THR A 173 -20.49 -31.93 3.27
CA THR A 173 -21.91 -32.24 3.47
C THR A 173 -22.77 -30.99 3.24
N GLU A 174 -24.09 -31.17 3.13
CA GLU A 174 -25.02 -30.04 3.05
C GLU A 174 -24.93 -29.12 4.27
N ASP A 175 -24.64 -29.67 5.46
CA ASP A 175 -24.45 -28.90 6.68
C ASP A 175 -23.22 -27.99 6.61
N ASP A 176 -22.12 -28.44 5.97
CA ASP A 176 -20.94 -27.60 5.77
C ASP A 176 -21.24 -26.43 4.83
N GLU A 177 -21.90 -26.72 3.70
CA GLU A 177 -22.31 -25.70 2.74
C GLU A 177 -23.22 -24.68 3.41
N LYS A 178 -24.21 -25.15 4.16
CA LYS A 178 -25.12 -24.30 4.92
C LYS A 178 -24.38 -23.43 5.93
N ALA A 179 -23.43 -23.99 6.69
CA ALA A 179 -22.64 -23.23 7.65
C ALA A 179 -21.84 -22.11 6.99
N VAL A 180 -21.23 -22.36 5.82
CA VAL A 180 -20.53 -21.31 5.05
C VAL A 180 -21.50 -20.26 4.55
N LEU A 181 -22.64 -20.66 3.98
CA LEU A 181 -23.64 -19.72 3.46
C LEU A 181 -24.27 -18.85 4.56
N GLU A 182 -24.48 -19.38 5.75
CA GLU A 182 -25.09 -18.65 6.87
C GLU A 182 -24.09 -17.77 7.62
N GLN A 183 -22.82 -18.19 7.73
CA GLN A 183 -21.83 -17.49 8.54
C GLN A 183 -20.89 -16.61 7.70
N PHE A 184 -20.32 -17.15 6.62
CA PHE A 184 -19.31 -16.42 5.84
C PHE A 184 -19.94 -15.37 4.92
N ILE A 185 -20.96 -15.76 4.15
CA ILE A 185 -21.50 -14.91 3.08
C ILE A 185 -22.03 -13.57 3.61
N PRO A 186 -22.85 -13.51 4.68
CA PRO A 186 -23.34 -12.24 5.21
C PRO A 186 -22.19 -11.34 5.66
N THR A 187 -21.20 -11.88 6.37
CA THR A 187 -20.03 -11.13 6.85
C THR A 187 -19.17 -10.62 5.68
N ALA A 188 -18.94 -11.44 4.67
CA ALA A 188 -18.18 -11.07 3.48
C ALA A 188 -18.88 -9.98 2.66
N HIS A 189 -20.20 -10.05 2.53
CA HIS A 189 -21.00 -9.05 1.82
C HIS A 189 -21.05 -7.72 2.58
N GLU A 190 -21.13 -7.74 3.91
CA GLU A 190 -21.07 -6.54 4.72
C GLU A 190 -19.71 -5.84 4.60
N PHE A 191 -18.62 -6.61 4.69
CA PHE A 191 -17.27 -6.12 4.45
C PHE A 191 -17.14 -5.51 3.05
N ALA A 192 -17.59 -6.22 2.01
CA ALA A 192 -17.54 -5.74 0.63
C ALA A 192 -18.29 -4.42 0.46
N ARG A 193 -19.47 -4.27 1.08
CA ARG A 193 -20.26 -3.04 1.06
C ARG A 193 -19.50 -1.86 1.66
N ARG A 194 -18.79 -2.07 2.79
CA ARG A 194 -17.99 -1.03 3.43
C ARG A 194 -16.80 -0.63 2.58
N ILE A 195 -16.09 -1.59 1.98
CA ILE A 195 -14.99 -1.29 1.05
C ILE A 195 -15.48 -0.50 -0.16
N LEU A 196 -16.56 -0.93 -0.80
CA LEU A 196 -17.14 -0.21 -1.95
C LEU A 196 -17.59 1.21 -1.60
N HIS A 197 -18.11 1.41 -0.38
CA HIS A 197 -18.45 2.75 0.10
C HIS A 197 -17.21 3.63 0.28
N LEU A 198 -16.12 3.08 0.82
CA LEU A 198 -14.85 3.78 0.94
C LEU A 198 -14.23 4.06 -0.45
N ASP A 199 -14.38 3.15 -1.42
CA ASP A 199 -13.92 3.34 -2.79
C ASP A 199 -14.65 4.54 -3.42
N ALA A 200 -15.98 4.58 -3.28
CA ALA A 200 -16.78 5.70 -3.77
C ALA A 200 -16.41 7.03 -3.11
N ARG A 201 -16.20 7.05 -1.78
CA ARG A 201 -15.75 8.26 -1.07
C ARG A 201 -14.37 8.74 -1.54
N LEU A 202 -13.45 7.80 -1.75
CA LEU A 202 -12.11 8.16 -2.24
C LEU A 202 -12.16 8.71 -3.67
N CYS A 203 -13.02 8.18 -4.53
CA CYS A 203 -13.23 8.73 -5.87
C CYS A 203 -13.71 10.19 -5.83
N VAL A 204 -14.70 10.50 -4.98
CA VAL A 204 -15.18 11.88 -4.80
C VAL A 204 -14.04 12.77 -4.29
N LEU A 205 -13.31 12.31 -3.27
CA LEU A 205 -12.18 13.06 -2.73
C LEU A 205 -11.12 13.36 -3.80
N VAL A 206 -10.77 12.39 -4.65
CA VAL A 206 -9.81 12.64 -5.75
C VAL A 206 -10.32 13.71 -6.71
N SER A 207 -11.62 13.75 -7.01
CA SER A 207 -12.22 14.84 -7.79
C SER A 207 -12.11 16.19 -7.07
N ASP A 208 -12.36 16.24 -5.75
CA ASP A 208 -12.21 17.47 -4.97
C ASP A 208 -10.74 17.98 -4.95
N LEU A 209 -9.77 17.06 -4.88
CA LEU A 209 -8.34 17.39 -4.98
C LEU A 209 -7.98 17.95 -6.37
N GLU A 210 -8.54 17.37 -7.42
CA GLU A 210 -8.39 17.86 -8.80
C GLU A 210 -8.97 19.28 -8.93
N ASP A 211 -10.17 19.52 -8.40
CA ASP A 211 -10.82 20.82 -8.44
C ASP A 211 -10.03 21.87 -7.63
N GLU A 212 -9.55 21.55 -6.43
CA GLU A 212 -8.66 22.44 -5.66
C GLU A 212 -7.42 22.82 -6.48
N PHE A 213 -6.79 21.83 -7.10
CA PHE A 213 -5.60 22.04 -7.90
C PHE A 213 -5.88 22.95 -9.10
N TRP A 214 -6.96 22.70 -9.84
CA TRP A 214 -7.34 23.52 -10.99
C TRP A 214 -7.73 24.94 -10.59
N ASN A 215 -8.42 25.12 -9.46
CA ASN A 215 -8.78 26.43 -8.94
C ASN A 215 -7.55 27.25 -8.53
N ALA A 216 -6.49 26.61 -8.02
CA ALA A 216 -5.27 27.28 -7.62
C ALA A 216 -4.34 27.65 -8.79
N TYR A 217 -4.23 26.77 -9.80
CA TYR A 217 -3.18 26.89 -10.83
C TYR A 217 -3.70 27.09 -12.25
N GLY A 218 -5.02 26.96 -12.48
CA GLY A 218 -5.64 27.06 -13.80
C GLY A 218 -5.34 25.86 -14.72
N PRO A 219 -5.95 25.82 -15.92
CA PRO A 219 -5.77 24.71 -16.86
C PRO A 219 -4.39 24.78 -17.53
N VAL A 220 -3.38 24.22 -16.89
CA VAL A 220 -2.03 24.09 -17.45
C VAL A 220 -1.80 22.66 -17.90
N THR A 221 -1.46 22.49 -19.18
CA THR A 221 -1.09 21.18 -19.75
C THR A 221 0.17 20.63 -19.08
N GLY A 222 0.14 19.37 -18.67
CA GLY A 222 1.31 18.65 -18.14
C GLY A 222 1.50 18.69 -16.61
N ARG A 223 0.53 19.21 -15.85
CA ARG A 223 0.46 19.03 -14.39
C ARG A 223 -0.57 17.98 -14.01
N ASP A 224 -0.36 16.76 -14.50
CA ASP A 224 -1.17 15.63 -14.10
C ASP A 224 -0.60 15.13 -12.75
N GLY A 225 -1.39 15.23 -11.68
CA GLY A 225 -0.98 14.76 -10.36
C GLY A 225 -0.43 13.33 -10.38
N TRP A 226 0.34 12.95 -9.38
CA TRP A 226 0.98 11.64 -9.33
C TRP A 226 0.13 10.61 -8.58
N LEU A 227 0.13 9.38 -9.09
CA LEU A 227 -0.48 8.25 -8.40
C LEU A 227 0.35 7.88 -7.17
N VAL A 228 -0.29 7.85 -6.01
CA VAL A 228 0.36 7.43 -4.76
C VAL A 228 0.88 6.01 -4.88
N HIS A 229 0.16 5.14 -5.59
CA HIS A 229 0.58 3.76 -5.86
C HIS A 229 1.99 3.69 -6.45
N ASP A 230 2.30 4.52 -7.45
CA ASP A 230 3.57 4.46 -8.17
C ASP A 230 4.72 5.03 -7.36
N VAL A 231 4.43 5.91 -6.40
CA VAL A 231 5.42 6.42 -5.44
C VAL A 231 5.72 5.38 -4.37
N VAL A 232 4.68 4.74 -3.80
CA VAL A 232 4.82 3.74 -2.72
C VAL A 232 5.41 2.43 -3.25
N PHE A 233 5.06 2.08 -4.50
CA PHE A 233 5.46 0.89 -5.20
C PHE A 233 6.02 1.28 -6.59
N PRO A 234 7.26 1.77 -6.68
CA PRO A 234 7.86 2.19 -7.94
C PRO A 234 8.03 1.00 -8.88
N PRO A 235 7.63 1.07 -10.16
CA PRO A 235 7.81 -0.03 -11.11
C PRO A 235 9.28 -0.44 -11.14
N ILE A 236 9.57 -1.75 -11.15
CA ILE A 236 10.93 -2.23 -11.37
C ILE A 236 11.33 -1.70 -12.74
N GLN A 237 12.30 -0.79 -12.78
CA GLN A 237 12.87 -0.37 -14.04
C GLN A 237 13.65 -1.55 -14.59
N ASP A 238 13.08 -2.25 -15.59
CA ASP A 238 13.89 -2.97 -16.54
C ASP A 238 14.95 -2.01 -17.06
N GLN A 239 16.22 -2.36 -16.91
CA GLN A 239 17.39 -1.57 -17.30
C GLN A 239 17.53 -1.38 -18.82
N GLY A 240 16.43 -1.16 -19.55
CA GLY A 240 16.40 -1.03 -21.00
C GLY A 240 15.49 0.07 -21.56
N ARG A 241 14.64 0.72 -20.77
CA ARG A 241 13.87 1.89 -21.24
C ARG A 241 13.80 2.97 -20.18
N SER A 242 14.64 4.00 -20.38
CA SER A 242 14.62 5.25 -19.64
C SER A 242 13.24 5.89 -19.68
N LYS A 243 12.42 5.62 -18.66
CA LYS A 243 11.43 6.59 -18.20
C LYS A 243 12.14 7.46 -17.19
N LYS A 244 12.21 8.76 -17.47
CA LYS A 244 12.79 9.79 -16.60
C LYS A 244 12.32 9.54 -15.16
N VAL A 245 13.23 9.06 -14.33
CA VAL A 245 13.13 9.22 -12.88
C VAL A 245 13.08 10.72 -12.65
N ILE A 246 11.99 11.21 -12.06
CA ILE A 246 11.98 12.57 -11.51
C ILE A 246 12.96 12.52 -10.35
N SER A 247 14.21 12.86 -10.66
CA SER A 247 15.22 13.22 -9.69
C SER A 247 14.65 14.41 -8.91
N PHE A 248 14.45 14.23 -7.60
CA PHE A 248 14.34 15.34 -6.67
C PHE A 248 15.57 16.23 -6.88
N LYS A 249 15.40 17.34 -7.57
CA LYS A 249 16.30 18.49 -7.46
C LYS A 249 15.62 19.43 -6.49
N ALA A 250 16.24 19.58 -5.33
CA ALA A 250 16.05 20.72 -4.44
C ALA A 250 16.00 21.99 -5.30
N MET A 251 14.86 22.66 -5.33
CA MET A 251 14.73 23.98 -5.94
C MET A 251 15.13 25.02 -4.90
N LYS A 252 16.18 25.76 -5.27
CA LYS A 252 16.66 26.98 -4.63
C LYS A 252 15.65 28.11 -4.75
#